data_AF-A0A7X7S1X7-F1
#
_entry.id   AF-A0A7X7S1X7-F1
#
_cell.length_a   1.000
_cell.length_b   1.000
_cell.length_c   1.000
_cell.angle_alpha   90.00
_cell.angle_beta   90.00
_cell.angle_gamma   90.00
#
_symmetry.space_group_name_H-M   'P 1'
#
loop_
_entity.id
_entity.type
_entity.pdbx_description
1 polymer ?
#
loop_
_entity_poly.entity_id
_entity_poly.type
_entity_poly.pdbx_seq_one_letter_code
_entity_poly.pdbx_strand_id
1 'polypeptide(L)' 'SICKVFVLCELLGGEFSENTETTESGFFALGALPELFTEKNNYDQIKLCFEAKDAEHWETRFD' A
#
# COMPACT_ATOMS: atom_id res chain seq x y z
N SER A 1 12.56 8.30 -16.13
CA SER A 1 11.30 7.82 -15.55
C SER A 1 11.62 7.06 -14.27
N ILE A 2 10.65 6.93 -13.36
CA ILE A 2 10.78 6.13 -12.13
C ILE A 2 9.86 4.92 -12.32
N CYS A 3 10.39 3.71 -12.12
CA CYS A 3 9.57 2.50 -12.07
C CYS A 3 9.12 2.26 -10.63
N LYS A 4 7.81 2.04 -10.43
CA LYS A 4 7.22 1.75 -9.12
C LYS A 4 6.84 0.27 -9.05
N VAL A 5 7.32 -0.42 -8.03
CA VAL A 5 7.02 -1.84 -7.81
C VAL A 5 6.23 -1.97 -6.51
N PHE A 6 5.06 -2.60 -6.58
CA PHE A 6 4.19 -2.87 -5.44
C PHE A 6 4.27 -4.36 -5.11
N VAL A 7 4.50 -4.68 -3.82
CA VAL A 7 4.64 -6.05 -3.34
C VAL A 7 3.60 -6.28 -2.24
N LEU A 8 2.78 -7.32 -2.41
CA LEU A 8 1.84 -7.77 -1.38
C LEU A 8 2.60 -8.64 -0.37
N CYS A 9 2.48 -8.29 0.92
CA CYS A 9 3.17 -8.96 2.02
C CYS A 9 2.18 -9.45 3.08
N GLU A 10 2.58 -10.48 3.81
CA GLU A 10 1.89 -10.96 5.02
C GLU A 10 2.55 -10.36 6.26
N LEU A 11 1.72 -9.87 7.20
CA LEU A 11 2.19 -9.40 8.49
C LEU A 11 2.46 -10.59 9.42
N LEU A 12 3.73 -10.86 9.71
CA LEU A 12 4.12 -11.93 10.65
C LEU A 12 4.04 -11.50 12.12
N GLY A 13 4.08 -10.19 12.39
CA GLY A 13 4.05 -9.61 13.74
C GLY A 13 4.82 -8.30 13.84
N GLY A 14 4.99 -7.81 15.06
CA GLY A 14 5.64 -6.53 15.37
C GLY A 14 4.65 -5.40 15.68
N GLU A 15 5.19 -4.29 16.15
CA GLU A 15 4.42 -3.08 16.45
C GLU A 15 5.19 -1.83 16.00
N PHE A 16 4.45 -0.74 15.79
CA PHE A 16 5.04 0.51 15.34
C PHE A 16 5.90 1.15 16.42
N SER A 17 7.05 1.67 16.01
CA SER A 17 7.88 2.58 16.81
C SER A 17 8.20 3.80 15.97
N GLU A 18 7.87 4.98 16.50
CA GLU A 18 8.22 6.26 15.90
C GLU A 18 9.74 6.37 15.70
N ASN A 19 10.13 7.04 14.61
CA ASN A 19 11.52 7.31 14.27
C ASN A 19 11.63 8.60 13.43
N THR A 20 12.85 8.95 13.03
CA THR A 20 13.14 10.19 12.28
C THR A 20 12.51 10.26 10.89
N GLU A 21 12.01 9.15 10.35
CA GLU A 21 11.36 9.08 9.04
C GLU A 21 9.83 8.98 9.12
N THR A 22 9.29 8.32 10.16
CA THR A 22 7.87 7.99 10.28
C THR A 22 7.36 8.28 11.69
N THR A 23 6.35 9.14 11.79
CA THR A 23 5.74 9.57 13.06
C THR A 23 4.53 8.72 13.46
N GLU A 24 3.84 8.11 12.50
CA GLU A 24 2.63 7.30 12.75
C GLU A 24 2.46 6.17 11.75
N SER A 25 1.73 5.12 12.13
CA SER A 25 1.26 4.08 11.21
C SER A 25 -0.10 3.52 11.67
N GLY A 26 -0.86 2.97 10.73
CA GLY A 26 -2.20 2.46 11.00
C GLY A 26 -2.78 1.67 9.84
N PHE A 27 -3.85 0.94 10.12
CA PHE A 27 -4.64 0.24 9.10
C PHE A 27 -5.84 1.09 8.70
N PHE A 28 -6.05 1.22 7.40
CA PHE A 28 -7.13 2.02 6.83
C PHE A 28 -7.94 1.19 5.84
N ALA A 29 -9.26 1.34 5.90
CA ALA A 29 -10.14 0.79 4.87
C ALA A 29 -9.98 1.61 3.57
N LEU A 30 -10.15 0.96 2.41
CA LEU A 30 -10.05 1.64 1.11
C LEU A 30 -11.01 2.85 0.99
N GLY A 31 -12.19 2.77 1.61
CA GLY A 31 -13.17 3.87 1.65
C GLY A 31 -12.93 4.93 2.73
N ALA A 32 -11.89 4.78 3.54
CA ALA A 32 -11.54 5.67 4.66
C ALA A 32 -10.03 5.90 4.73
N LEU A 33 -9.41 6.14 3.58
CA LEU A 33 -7.99 6.46 3.49
C LEU A 33 -7.71 7.85 4.07
N PRO A 34 -6.52 8.04 4.68
CA PRO A 34 -6.06 9.37 5.08
C PRO A 34 -5.66 10.18 3.84
N GLU A 35 -5.18 11.41 4.06
CA GLU A 35 -4.58 12.20 2.99
C GLU A 35 -3.38 11.45 2.37
N LEU A 36 -3.35 11.38 1.04
CA LEU A 36 -2.35 10.63 0.30
C LEU A 36 -1.26 11.55 -0.23
N PHE A 37 0.00 11.15 -0.05
CA PHE A 37 1.09 11.74 -0.82
C PHE A 37 1.14 11.08 -2.21
N THR A 38 0.42 11.68 -3.16
CA THR A 38 0.14 11.10 -4.49
C THR A 38 1.37 10.87 -5.37
N GLU A 39 2.47 11.57 -5.11
CA GLU A 39 3.76 11.29 -5.77
C GLU A 39 4.31 9.91 -5.42
N LYS A 40 4.05 9.42 -4.20
CA LYS A 40 4.39 8.06 -3.79
C LYS A 40 3.33 7.08 -4.27
N ASN A 41 2.08 7.22 -3.80
CA ASN A 41 0.98 6.31 -4.13
C ASN A 41 -0.32 7.10 -4.32
N ASN A 42 -1.04 6.84 -5.40
CA ASN A 42 -2.38 7.39 -5.62
C ASN A 42 -3.48 6.38 -5.27
N TYR A 43 -4.74 6.83 -5.30
CA TYR A 43 -5.89 5.99 -4.97
C TYR A 43 -6.00 4.74 -5.85
N ASP A 44 -5.82 4.87 -7.16
CA ASP A 44 -5.97 3.76 -8.11
C ASP A 44 -4.90 2.68 -7.90
N GLN A 45 -3.67 3.08 -7.58
CA GLN A 45 -2.58 2.17 -7.22
C GLN A 45 -2.86 1.43 -5.91
N ILE A 46 -3.40 2.12 -4.90
CA ILE A 46 -3.82 1.49 -3.64
C ILE A 46 -4.97 0.52 -3.90
N LYS A 47 -5.97 0.91 -4.70
CA LYS A 47 -7.09 0.05 -5.07
C LYS A 47 -6.60 -1.21 -5.80
N LEU A 48 -5.63 -1.10 -6.70
CA LEU A 48 -5.01 -2.23 -7.38
C LEU A 48 -4.41 -3.24 -6.37
N CYS A 49 -3.76 -2.75 -5.31
CA CYS A 49 -3.24 -3.62 -4.25
C CYS A 49 -4.35 -4.33 -3.46
N PHE A 50 -5.49 -3.67 -3.23
CA PHE A 50 -6.66 -4.33 -2.62
C PHE A 50 -7.24 -5.42 -3.52
N GLU A 51 -7.38 -5.14 -4.82
CA GLU A 51 -7.83 -6.13 -5.82
C GLU A 51 -6.88 -7.33 -5.86
N ALA A 52 -5.57 -7.11 -5.83
CA ALA A 52 -4.56 -8.16 -5.78
C ALA A 52 -4.63 -8.99 -4.49
N LYS A 53 -4.86 -8.34 -3.35
CA LYS A 53 -4.99 -9.00 -2.04
C LYS A 53 -6.24 -9.88 -1.95
N ASP A 54 -7.33 -9.50 -2.62
CA ASP A 54 -8.61 -10.23 -2.59
C ASP A 54 -8.73 -11.28 -3.71
N ALA A 55 -7.76 -11.36 -4.64
CA ALA A 55 -7.75 -12.32 -5.74
C ALA A 55 -7.11 -13.66 -5.36
N GLU A 56 -7.76 -14.78 -5.69
CA GLU A 56 -7.17 -16.13 -5.56
C GLU A 56 -5.95 -16.31 -6.47
N HIS A 57 -6.01 -15.75 -7.67
CA HIS A 57 -4.93 -15.70 -8.64
C HIS A 57 -4.81 -14.29 -9.19
N TRP A 58 -3.60 -13.74 -9.17
CA TRP A 58 -3.33 -12.38 -9.63
C TRP A 58 -2.40 -12.38 -10.84
N GLU A 59 -2.77 -11.62 -11.87
CA GLU A 59 -1.89 -11.29 -12.98
C GLU A 59 -1.29 -9.90 -12.75
N THR A 60 0.03 -9.85 -12.54
CA THR A 60 0.76 -8.61 -12.29
C THR A 60 0.61 -7.63 -13.46
N ARG A 61 0.25 -6.39 -13.14
CA ARG A 61 0.06 -5.31 -14.12
C ARG A 61 1.37 -4.54 -14.32
N PHE A 62 1.62 -4.14 -15.55
CA PHE A 62 2.77 -3.34 -15.97
C PHE A 62 2.31 -2.24 -16.93
N ASP A 63 3.05 -1.14 -16.97
CA ASP A 63 2.89 0.00 -17.88
C ASP A 63 4.24 0.52 -18.41
#